data_AF-A0A928RVD1-F1
#
_entry.id   AF-A0A928RVD1-F1
#
_cell.length_a   1.000
_cell.length_b   1.000
_cell.length_c   1.000
_cell.angle_alpha   90.00
_cell.angle_beta   90.00
_cell.angle_gamma   90.00
#
_symmetry.space_group_name_H-M   'P 1'
#
loop_
_entity.id
_entity.type
_entity.pdbx_description
1 polymer ?
#
loop_
_entity_poly.entity_id
_entity_poly.type
_entity_poly.pdbx_seq_one_letter_code
_entity_poly.pdbx_strand_id
1 'polypeptide(L)'
;MRDFKAKNTGNRIVINPAPYKTAINLKNVLLNELKNNILGLKVLGNKENVLEKEIDFTGCIDFIKNVLIGADISETVNKVIFDCLGYCTYNTVEAITESLFDKIPEAREDYYEIIIACIEENLKPFMKSLASEWSILAPKLGESQALNVIFQSLSK
;
A
#
# COMPACT_ATOMS: atom_id res chain seq x y z
N MET A 1 -15.37 0.89 5.49
CA MET A 1 -16.08 0.22 4.38
C MET A 1 -16.15 1.19 3.23
N ARG A 2 -15.76 0.73 2.04
CA ARG A 2 -15.84 1.49 0.79
C ARG A 2 -16.74 0.77 -0.19
N ASP A 3 -17.64 1.51 -0.82
CA ASP A 3 -18.59 1.02 -1.82
C ASP A 3 -18.46 1.89 -3.07
N PHE A 4 -18.21 1.26 -4.22
CA PHE A 4 -18.02 1.98 -5.47
C PHE A 4 -18.42 1.13 -6.69
N LYS A 5 -18.59 1.78 -7.83
CA LYS A 5 -18.72 1.11 -9.12
C LYS A 5 -17.37 1.15 -9.85
N ALA A 6 -16.95 0.00 -10.38
CA ALA A 6 -15.76 -0.08 -11.20
C ALA A 6 -15.91 0.79 -12.45
N LYS A 7 -14.84 1.45 -12.89
CA LYS A 7 -14.95 2.40 -14.01
C LYS A 7 -15.17 1.71 -15.35
N ASN A 8 -14.58 0.55 -15.55
CA ASN A 8 -14.61 -0.16 -16.83
C ASN A 8 -15.93 -0.93 -17.02
N THR A 9 -16.31 -1.74 -16.04
CA THR A 9 -17.48 -2.62 -16.15
C THR A 9 -18.76 -2.04 -15.53
N GLY A 10 -18.64 -1.02 -14.67
CA GLY A 10 -19.77 -0.50 -13.88
C GLY A 10 -20.21 -1.42 -12.74
N ASN A 11 -19.53 -2.55 -12.52
CA ASN A 11 -19.85 -3.53 -11.48
C ASN A 11 -19.64 -2.94 -10.09
N ARG A 12 -20.51 -3.30 -9.14
CA ARG A 12 -20.48 -2.76 -7.78
C ARG A 12 -19.51 -3.54 -6.92
N ILE A 13 -18.57 -2.86 -6.27
CA ILE A 13 -17.55 -3.45 -5.42
C ILE A 13 -17.69 -2.90 -4.01
N VAL A 14 -17.75 -3.80 -3.03
CA VAL A 14 -17.78 -3.46 -1.60
C VAL A 14 -16.51 -3.96 -0.94
N ILE A 15 -15.66 -3.03 -0.51
CA ILE A 15 -14.43 -3.31 0.23
C ILE A 15 -14.69 -3.13 1.72
N ASN A 16 -14.61 -4.23 2.45
CA ASN A 16 -14.68 -4.22 3.91
C ASN A 16 -13.26 -4.23 4.48
N PRO A 17 -13.00 -3.49 5.58
CA PRO A 17 -11.74 -3.59 6.29
C PRO A 17 -11.57 -5.02 6.83
N ALA A 18 -10.41 -5.61 6.60
CA ALA A 18 -10.07 -6.92 7.12
C ALA A 18 -9.85 -6.85 8.64
N PRO A 19 -9.93 -7.98 9.36
CA PRO A 19 -9.56 -8.05 10.77
C PRO A 19 -8.13 -7.54 11.00
N TYR A 20 -7.87 -6.97 12.17
CA TYR A 20 -6.60 -6.33 12.52
C TYR A 20 -5.37 -7.20 12.17
N LYS A 21 -5.40 -8.50 12.48
CA LYS A 21 -4.30 -9.44 12.20
C LYS A 21 -4.00 -9.58 10.70
N THR A 22 -5.02 -9.52 9.86
CA THR A 22 -4.88 -9.60 8.40
C THR A 22 -4.34 -8.28 7.86
N ALA A 23 -4.93 -7.16 8.30
CA ALA A 23 -4.51 -5.82 7.87
C ALA A 23 -3.07 -5.46 8.30
N ILE A 24 -2.64 -5.86 9.50
CA ILE A 24 -1.24 -5.66 9.96
C ILE A 24 -0.26 -6.52 9.15
N ASN A 25 -0.67 -7.73 8.74
CA ASN A 25 0.16 -8.60 7.91
C ASN A 25 0.37 -7.99 6.51
N LEU A 26 -0.71 -7.50 5.88
CA LEU A 26 -0.65 -6.76 4.63
C LEU A 26 0.32 -5.58 4.73
N LYS A 27 0.20 -4.76 5.78
CA LYS A 27 1.10 -3.62 6.03
C LYS A 27 2.57 -4.06 6.09
N ASN A 28 2.87 -5.09 6.87
CA ASN A 28 4.26 -5.53 7.08
C ASN A 28 4.87 -6.12 5.80
N VAL A 29 4.11 -6.95 5.08
CA VAL A 29 4.56 -7.55 3.81
C VAL A 29 4.82 -6.47 2.77
N LEU A 30 3.87 -5.55 2.57
CA LEU A 30 4.06 -4.44 1.65
C LEU A 30 5.27 -3.59 2.04
N LEU A 31 5.42 -3.18 3.30
CA LEU A 31 6.58 -2.39 3.74
C LEU A 31 7.92 -3.12 3.55
N ASN A 32 7.96 -4.45 3.71
CA ASN A 32 9.17 -5.22 3.48
C ASN A 32 9.53 -5.29 1.99
N GLU A 33 8.54 -5.48 1.13
CA GLU A 33 8.72 -5.52 -0.32
C GLU A 33 9.11 -4.15 -0.88
N LEU A 34 8.53 -3.08 -0.34
CA LEU A 34 8.95 -1.71 -0.61
C LEU A 34 10.42 -1.49 -0.26
N LYS A 35 10.86 -1.90 0.93
CA LYS A 35 12.26 -1.80 1.35
C LYS A 35 13.17 -2.58 0.40
N ASN A 36 12.83 -3.83 0.07
CA ASN A 36 13.64 -4.68 -0.79
C ASN A 36 13.76 -4.11 -2.20
N ASN A 37 12.68 -3.58 -2.78
CA ASN A 37 12.70 -2.98 -4.11
C ASN A 37 13.42 -1.63 -4.14
N ILE A 38 13.24 -0.77 -3.12
CA ILE A 38 13.98 0.49 -3.00
C ILE A 38 15.48 0.23 -2.83
N LEU A 39 15.87 -0.78 -2.04
CA LEU A 39 17.27 -1.18 -1.87
C LEU A 39 17.82 -1.81 -3.16
N GLY A 40 17.05 -2.63 -3.88
CA GLY A 40 17.44 -3.19 -5.17
C GLY A 40 17.68 -2.13 -6.26
N LEU A 41 16.85 -1.08 -6.29
CA LEU A 41 17.01 0.06 -7.19
C LEU A 41 18.28 0.88 -6.91
N LYS A 42 18.70 1.00 -5.65
CA LYS A 42 19.97 1.65 -5.27
C LYS A 42 21.20 0.87 -5.72
N VAL A 43 21.10 -0.45 -5.83
CA VAL A 43 22.23 -1.32 -6.23
C VAL A 43 22.45 -1.29 -7.75
N LEU A 44 21.42 -0.96 -8.55
CA LEU A 44 21.47 -1.01 -10.02
C LEU A 44 21.72 0.34 -10.70
N GLY A 45 21.76 1.45 -9.97
CA GLY A 45 21.90 2.78 -10.57
C GLY A 45 22.80 3.72 -9.78
N ASN A 46 24.03 3.91 -10.28
CA ASN A 46 24.76 5.16 -10.05
C ASN A 46 23.90 6.32 -10.55
N LYS A 47 23.24 7.01 -9.61
CA LYS A 47 22.95 8.46 -9.64
C LYS A 47 22.32 8.84 -8.31
N GLU A 48 23.15 9.45 -7.47
CA GLU A 48 22.76 10.44 -6.46
C GLU A 48 21.55 11.23 -6.97
N ASN A 49 20.41 11.14 -6.27
CA ASN A 49 19.24 12.05 -6.28
C ASN A 49 17.90 11.37 -5.89
N VAL A 50 17.85 10.05 -5.68
CA VAL A 50 16.58 9.37 -5.28
C VAL A 50 16.42 9.27 -3.76
N LEU A 51 17.43 9.67 -2.98
CA LEU A 51 17.59 9.23 -1.59
C LEU A 51 17.21 10.25 -0.51
N GLU A 52 16.78 11.45 -0.90
CA GLU A 52 16.34 12.49 0.04
C GLU A 52 14.90 12.96 -0.19
N LYS A 53 14.09 12.17 -0.90
CA LYS A 53 12.64 12.33 -0.69
C LYS A 53 12.32 11.64 0.62
N GLU A 54 12.13 12.45 1.65
CA GLU A 54 11.31 12.10 2.80
C GLU A 54 10.20 11.17 2.32
N ILE A 55 10.13 9.97 2.89
CA ILE A 55 9.08 9.03 2.56
C ILE A 55 7.78 9.65 3.11
N ASP A 56 7.18 10.52 2.30
CA ASP A 56 5.82 10.97 2.51
C ASP A 56 4.95 9.73 2.38
N PHE A 57 4.19 9.45 3.43
CA PHE A 57 3.31 8.29 3.50
C PHE A 57 2.17 8.35 2.48
N THR A 58 1.84 9.53 1.96
CA THR A 58 1.01 9.70 0.76
C THR A 58 1.74 9.13 -0.47
N GLY A 59 3.03 9.42 -0.57
CA GLY A 59 3.96 8.82 -1.52
C GLY A 59 4.12 7.31 -1.36
N CYS A 60 3.92 6.72 -0.17
CA CYS A 60 3.90 5.25 -0.01
C CYS A 60 2.72 4.60 -0.75
N ILE A 61 1.51 5.16 -0.67
CA ILE A 61 0.35 4.61 -1.37
C ILE A 61 0.52 4.79 -2.88
N ASP A 62 1.02 5.94 -3.32
CA ASP A 62 1.28 6.19 -4.75
C ASP A 62 2.44 5.33 -5.27
N PHE A 63 3.47 5.08 -4.45
CA PHE A 63 4.53 4.14 -4.78
C PHE A 63 4.02 2.71 -4.83
N ILE A 64 3.17 2.27 -3.90
CA ILE A 64 2.53 0.96 -3.95
C ILE A 64 1.70 0.84 -5.25
N LYS A 65 0.89 1.85 -5.60
CA LYS A 65 0.16 1.86 -6.88
C LYS A 65 1.10 1.72 -8.08
N ASN A 66 2.21 2.47 -8.11
CA ASN A 66 3.18 2.42 -9.19
C ASN A 66 3.93 1.08 -9.26
N VAL A 67 4.23 0.46 -8.12
CA VAL A 67 4.83 -0.89 -8.06
C VAL A 67 3.84 -1.95 -8.53
N LEU A 68 2.58 -1.87 -8.10
CA LEU A 68 1.52 -2.79 -8.53
C LEU A 68 1.23 -2.68 -10.04
N ILE A 69 1.37 -1.49 -10.62
CA ILE A 69 1.16 -1.24 -12.05
C ILE A 69 2.41 -1.62 -12.87
N GLY A 70 3.61 -1.48 -12.29
CA GLY A 70 4.88 -1.60 -13.01
C GLY A 70 5.62 -2.94 -12.86
N ALA A 71 5.26 -3.79 -11.90
CA ALA A 71 6.04 -4.99 -11.58
C ALA A 71 5.18 -6.20 -11.19
N ASP A 72 5.73 -7.39 -11.46
CA ASP A 72 5.28 -8.66 -10.89
C ASP A 72 5.13 -8.53 -9.38
N ILE A 73 3.89 -8.63 -8.91
CA ILE A 73 3.58 -8.66 -7.49
C ILE A 73 4.10 -10.00 -6.95
N SER A 74 4.94 -9.99 -5.91
CA SER A 74 5.40 -11.24 -5.32
C SER A 74 4.20 -12.08 -4.86
N GLU A 75 4.29 -13.41 -4.99
CA GLU A 75 3.22 -14.32 -4.58
C GLU A 75 2.80 -14.07 -3.12
N THR A 76 3.76 -13.69 -2.27
CA THR A 76 3.52 -13.32 -0.87
C THR A 76 2.62 -12.08 -0.75
N VAL A 77 2.90 -11.02 -1.53
CA VAL A 77 2.06 -9.81 -1.55
C VAL A 77 0.68 -10.13 -2.09
N ASN A 78 0.60 -10.89 -3.18
CA ASN A 78 -0.66 -11.25 -3.79
C ASN A 78 -1.55 -12.01 -2.80
N LYS A 79 -0.99 -13.01 -2.14
CA LYS A 79 -1.69 -13.81 -1.12
C LYS A 79 -2.27 -12.96 0.01
N VAL A 80 -1.49 -12.04 0.59
CA VAL A 80 -1.98 -11.22 1.71
C VAL A 80 -3.03 -10.17 1.29
N ILE A 81 -2.99 -9.74 0.03
CA ILE A 81 -4.07 -8.91 -0.54
C ILE A 81 -5.34 -9.75 -0.65
N PHE A 82 -5.26 -10.97 -1.18
CA PHE A 82 -6.41 -11.86 -1.30
C PHE A 82 -6.98 -12.28 0.06
N ASP A 83 -6.14 -12.45 1.08
CA ASP A 83 -6.59 -12.66 2.46
C ASP A 83 -7.44 -11.47 2.96
N CYS A 84 -7.11 -10.24 2.56
CA CYS A 84 -7.92 -9.06 2.87
C CYS A 84 -9.20 -8.97 2.01
N LEU A 85 -9.11 -9.34 0.73
CA LEU A 85 -10.23 -9.34 -0.20
C LEU A 85 -11.29 -10.40 0.12
N GLY A 86 -10.95 -11.47 0.84
CA GLY A 86 -11.91 -12.48 1.30
C GLY A 86 -13.06 -11.93 2.15
N TYR A 87 -12.94 -10.71 2.66
CA TYR A 87 -13.99 -9.99 3.40
C TYR A 87 -14.84 -9.06 2.51
N CYS A 88 -14.54 -8.97 1.22
CA CYS A 88 -15.11 -8.03 0.27
C CYS A 88 -16.05 -8.74 -0.71
N THR A 89 -16.94 -7.97 -1.37
CA THR A 89 -17.87 -8.53 -2.35
C THR A 89 -17.85 -7.81 -3.70
N TYR A 90 -18.07 -8.60 -4.75
CA TYR A 90 -18.24 -8.20 -6.13
C TYR A 90 -19.70 -8.38 -6.55
N ASN A 91 -20.26 -7.36 -7.19
CA ASN A 91 -21.69 -7.24 -7.49
C ASN A 91 -22.59 -7.57 -6.29
N THR A 92 -22.16 -7.16 -5.09
CA THR A 92 -22.86 -7.33 -3.79
C THR A 92 -23.01 -8.75 -3.26
N VAL A 93 -22.79 -9.79 -4.08
CA VAL A 93 -23.08 -11.18 -3.70
C VAL A 93 -21.84 -12.06 -3.71
N GLU A 94 -20.95 -11.89 -4.69
CA GLU A 94 -19.80 -12.78 -4.89
C GLU A 94 -18.65 -12.38 -3.99
N ALA A 95 -18.07 -13.33 -3.25
CA ALA A 95 -16.86 -13.05 -2.47
C ALA A 95 -15.67 -12.81 -3.41
N ILE A 96 -14.85 -11.79 -3.11
CA ILE A 96 -13.65 -11.54 -3.90
C ILE A 96 -12.56 -12.54 -3.51
N THR A 97 -12.37 -13.54 -4.36
CA THR A 97 -11.33 -14.58 -4.26
C THR A 97 -10.58 -14.67 -5.57
N GLU A 98 -9.44 -15.37 -5.61
CA GLU A 98 -8.73 -15.61 -6.89
C GLU A 98 -9.65 -16.26 -7.93
N SER A 99 -10.48 -17.21 -7.48
CA SER A 99 -11.44 -17.91 -8.36
C SER A 99 -12.51 -17.01 -8.97
N LEU A 100 -12.74 -15.80 -8.43
CA LEU A 100 -13.68 -14.84 -9.00
C LEU A 100 -13.29 -14.50 -10.43
N PHE A 101 -11.99 -14.27 -10.66
CA PHE A 101 -11.46 -13.82 -11.95
C PHE A 101 -11.42 -14.94 -13.01
N ASP A 102 -11.56 -16.19 -12.60
CA ASP A 102 -11.75 -17.32 -13.52
C ASP A 102 -13.23 -17.57 -13.83
N LYS A 103 -14.10 -17.39 -12.84
CA LYS A 103 -15.56 -17.57 -12.98
C LYS A 103 -16.21 -16.45 -13.76
N ILE A 104 -15.74 -15.22 -13.58
CA ILE A 104 -16.27 -14.01 -14.21
C ILE A 104 -15.09 -13.34 -14.93
N PRO A 105 -14.81 -13.71 -16.19
CA PRO A 105 -13.69 -13.16 -16.94
C PRO A 105 -13.69 -11.62 -17.04
N GLU A 106 -14.86 -11.00 -17.08
CA GLU A 106 -15.03 -9.54 -17.11
C GLU A 106 -14.53 -8.87 -15.83
N ALA A 107 -14.53 -9.58 -14.68
CA ALA A 107 -14.00 -9.04 -13.44
C ALA A 107 -12.50 -8.73 -13.52
N ARG A 108 -11.78 -9.32 -14.48
CA ARG A 108 -10.36 -9.03 -14.74
C ARG A 108 -10.12 -7.57 -15.13
N GLU A 109 -11.10 -6.91 -15.76
CA GLU A 109 -11.02 -5.48 -16.09
C GLU A 109 -11.03 -4.57 -14.86
N ASP A 110 -11.54 -5.08 -13.73
CA ASP A 110 -11.65 -4.36 -12.47
C ASP A 110 -10.52 -4.69 -11.49
N TYR A 111 -9.62 -5.62 -11.86
CA TYR A 111 -8.60 -6.19 -10.98
C TYR A 111 -7.81 -5.13 -10.21
N TYR A 112 -7.18 -4.18 -10.92
CA TYR A 112 -6.36 -3.16 -10.27
C TYR A 112 -7.18 -2.20 -9.40
N GLU A 113 -8.41 -1.87 -9.79
CA GLU A 113 -9.27 -1.02 -8.96
C GLU A 113 -9.62 -1.71 -7.63
N ILE A 114 -9.94 -2.99 -7.68
CA ILE A 114 -10.23 -3.83 -6.51
C ILE A 114 -9.00 -3.90 -5.59
N ILE A 115 -7.84 -4.24 -6.15
CA ILE A 115 -6.59 -4.40 -5.39
C ILE A 115 -6.19 -3.08 -4.71
N ILE A 116 -6.20 -1.97 -5.45
CA ILE A 116 -5.85 -0.65 -4.91
C ILE A 116 -6.83 -0.24 -3.81
N ALA A 117 -8.14 -0.41 -4.03
CA ALA A 117 -9.15 -0.07 -3.04
C ALA A 117 -9.01 -0.89 -1.75
N CYS A 118 -8.67 -2.18 -1.88
CA CYS A 118 -8.40 -3.06 -0.74
C CYS A 118 -7.20 -2.58 0.09
N ILE A 119 -6.09 -2.25 -0.56
CA ILE A 119 -4.89 -1.76 0.09
C ILE A 119 -5.17 -0.43 0.79
N GLU A 120 -5.81 0.52 0.10
CA GLU A 120 -6.15 1.81 0.69
C GLU A 120 -7.04 1.67 1.92
N GLU A 121 -8.10 0.85 1.86
CA GLU A 121 -9.04 0.69 2.96
C GLU A 121 -8.36 0.06 4.20
N ASN A 122 -7.45 -0.90 3.98
CA ASN A 122 -6.76 -1.60 5.07
C ASN A 122 -5.55 -0.84 5.62
N LEU A 123 -4.83 -0.06 4.79
CA LEU A 123 -3.63 0.65 5.24
C LEU A 123 -3.91 2.05 5.79
N LYS A 124 -4.90 2.76 5.26
CA LYS A 124 -5.23 4.15 5.65
C LYS A 124 -5.37 4.36 7.16
N PRO A 125 -5.97 3.45 7.96
CA PRO A 125 -6.02 3.60 9.41
C PRO A 125 -4.64 3.68 10.08
N PHE A 126 -3.68 2.85 9.65
CA PHE A 126 -2.31 2.89 10.17
C PHE A 126 -1.60 4.19 9.80
N MET A 127 -1.84 4.68 8.58
CA MET A 127 -1.21 5.90 8.09
C MET A 127 -1.74 7.15 8.80
N LYS A 128 -3.04 7.19 9.10
CA LYS A 128 -3.64 8.32 9.84
C LYS A 128 -2.99 8.52 11.21
N SER A 129 -2.76 7.42 11.94
CA SER A 129 -2.11 7.48 13.26
C SER A 129 -0.65 7.94 13.15
N LEU A 130 0.08 7.52 12.12
CA LEU A 130 1.45 7.98 11.90
C LEU A 130 1.50 9.46 11.52
N ALA A 131 0.60 9.91 10.66
CA ALA A 131 0.52 11.31 10.25
C ALA A 131 0.15 12.23 11.43
N SER A 132 -0.73 11.80 12.33
CA SER A 132 -1.06 12.57 13.54
C SER A 132 0.09 12.64 14.54
N GLU A 133 0.86 11.57 14.71
CA GLU A 133 2.08 11.62 15.53
C GLU A 133 3.13 12.54 14.91
N TRP A 134 3.30 12.48 13.59
CA TRP A 134 4.25 13.35 12.87
C TRP A 134 3.86 14.82 12.94
N SER A 135 2.57 15.17 12.83
CA SER A 135 2.12 16.56 12.95
C SER A 135 2.28 17.13 14.36
N ILE A 136 2.33 16.28 15.39
CA ILE A 136 2.66 16.65 16.77
C ILE A 136 4.17 16.81 16.96
N LEU A 137 4.97 15.98 16.29
CA LEU A 137 6.43 16.00 16.39
C LEU A 137 7.09 17.07 15.52
N ALA A 138 6.54 17.38 14.34
CA ALA A 138 7.10 18.34 13.39
C ALA A 138 7.31 19.75 13.99
N PRO A 139 6.38 20.32 14.79
CA PRO A 139 6.62 21.58 15.50
C PRO A 139 7.75 21.47 16.53
N LYS A 140 7.84 20.34 17.25
CA LYS A 140 8.86 20.09 18.29
C LYS A 140 10.26 19.87 17.69
N LEU A 141 10.33 19.34 16.47
CA LEU A 141 11.56 19.17 15.70
C LEU A 141 12.00 20.48 15.02
N GLY A 142 11.06 21.35 14.64
CA GLY A 142 11.34 22.70 14.14
C GLY A 142 11.97 23.63 15.18
N GLU A 143 11.76 23.36 16.48
CA GLU A 143 12.40 24.10 17.58
C GLU A 143 13.72 23.47 18.05
N SER A 144 14.01 22.21 17.70
CA SER A 144 15.23 21.52 18.14
C SER A 144 16.22 21.37 17.00
N GLN A 145 17.24 22.21 16.97
CA GLN A 145 18.45 22.10 16.12
C GLN A 145 19.24 20.77 16.30
N ALA A 146 18.68 19.74 16.94
CA ALA A 146 19.36 18.52 17.33
C ALA A 146 19.36 17.37 16.29
N LEU A 147 18.60 17.46 15.19
CA LEU A 147 18.55 16.34 14.22
C LEU A 147 19.69 16.30 13.19
N ASN A 148 20.52 17.35 13.09
CA ASN A 148 21.78 17.26 12.33
C ASN A 148 22.76 16.23 12.94
N VAL A 149 22.57 15.83 14.21
CA VAL A 149 23.45 14.86 14.88
C VAL A 149 23.07 13.40 14.57
N ILE A 150 21.80 13.10 14.26
CA ILE A 150 21.36 11.73 13.94
C ILE A 150 21.71 11.36 12.49
N PHE A 151 21.64 12.31 11.55
CA PHE A 151 22.06 12.05 10.15
C PHE A 151 23.59 12.08 9.94
N GLN A 152 24.35 12.78 10.79
CA GLN A 152 25.81 12.77 10.72
C GLN A 152 26.46 11.52 11.34
N SER A 153 25.76 10.80 12.23
CA SER A 153 26.28 9.57 12.87
C SER A 153 26.03 8.30 12.05
N LEU A 154 25.24 8.37 10.97
CA LEU A 154 25.05 7.29 10.00
C LEU A 154 25.84 7.50 8.70
N SER A 155 26.63 8.57 8.63
CA SER A 155 27.48 8.94 7.49
C SER A 155 28.99 8.80 7.80
N LYS A 156 29.36 7.92 8.73
CA LYS A 156 30.75 7.50 8.96
C LYS A 156 30.88 5.99 8.94
#